data_AF-A0A1V5N9E3-F1
#
_entry.id   AF-A0A1V5N9E3-F1
#
_cell.length_a   1.000
_cell.length_b   1.000
_cell.length_c   1.000
_cell.angle_alpha   90.00
_cell.angle_beta   90.00
_cell.angle_gamma   90.00
#
_symmetry.space_group_name_H-M   'P 1'
#
loop_
_entity.id
_entity.type
_entity.pdbx_description
1 polymer ?
#
loop_
_entity_poly.entity_id
_entity_poly.type
_entity_poly.pdbx_seq_one_letter_code
_entity_poly.pdbx_strand_id
1 'polypeptide(L)' 'MAGNVWEWTSTDSGNGMIVRGGAWNISPEYCTVNTPSSRPVFKQINTSGSFGFRACR' A
#
# COMPACT_ATOMS: atom_id res chain seq x y z
N MET A 1 -1.60 2.72 -10.77
CA MET A 1 -2.95 2.24 -10.37
C MET A 1 -3.23 2.89 -9.04
N ALA A 2 -4.33 3.63 -8.94
CA ALA A 2 -4.64 4.48 -7.80
C ALA A 2 -6.11 4.30 -7.39
N GLY A 3 -6.37 4.20 -6.09
CA GLY A 3 -7.69 3.94 -5.52
C GLY A 3 -8.09 2.46 -5.50
N ASN A 4 -9.25 2.20 -4.89
CA ASN A 4 -9.79 0.88 -4.53
C ASN A 4 -9.17 0.26 -3.27
N VAL A 5 -7.99 -0.36 -3.34
CA VAL A 5 -7.38 -1.03 -2.19
C VAL A 5 -5.87 -0.85 -2.17
N TRP A 6 -5.30 -0.81 -0.97
CA TRP A 6 -3.86 -0.88 -0.78
C TRP A 6 -3.35 -2.23 -1.26
N GLU A 7 -2.45 -2.22 -2.24
CA GLU A 7 -1.88 -3.42 -2.83
C GLU A 7 -0.61 -3.79 -2.06
N TRP A 8 -0.59 -4.98 -1.46
CA TRP A 8 0.63 -5.52 -0.85
C TRP A 8 1.72 -5.74 -1.90
N THR A 9 2.95 -5.38 -1.55
CA THR A 9 4.14 -5.68 -2.37
C THR A 9 5.09 -6.59 -1.61
N SER A 10 6.02 -7.25 -2.31
CA SER A 10 7.07 -8.06 -1.72
C SER A 10 8.25 -7.23 -1.17
N THR A 11 8.18 -5.89 -1.25
CA THR A 11 9.25 -5.02 -0.75
C THR A 11 9.11 -4.82 0.76
N ASP A 12 10.06 -5.35 1.51
CA ASP A 12 10.19 -5.14 2.96
C ASP A 12 10.93 -3.83 3.27
N SER A 13 10.48 -3.14 4.31
CA SER A 13 11.06 -1.88 4.81
C SER A 13 11.82 -2.05 6.13
N GLY A 14 11.98 -3.28 6.64
CA GLY A 14 12.53 -3.59 7.96
C GLY A 14 11.53 -3.43 9.13
N ASN A 15 10.44 -2.66 8.94
CA ASN A 15 9.38 -2.46 9.93
C ASN A 15 8.00 -2.96 9.44
N GLY A 16 7.95 -3.57 8.26
CA GLY A 16 6.74 -4.02 7.58
C GLY A 16 6.90 -4.00 6.07
N MET A 17 5.81 -4.31 5.37
CA MET A 17 5.79 -4.34 3.90
C MET A 17 5.31 -3.01 3.37
N ILE A 18 5.90 -2.61 2.23
CA ILE A 18 5.44 -1.47 1.47
C ILE A 18 4.13 -1.82 0.77
N VAL A 19 3.14 -0.93 0.85
CA VAL A 19 1.90 -1.02 0.07
C VAL A 19 1.83 0.12 -0.95
N ARG A 20 1.03 -0.06 -2.00
CA ARG A 20 0.84 0.95 -3.05
C ARG A 20 -0.62 1.10 -3.46
N GLY A 21 -0.91 2.16 -4.21
CA GLY A 21 -2.18 2.37 -4.89
C GLY A 21 -3.22 3.15 -4.08
N GLY A 22 -3.20 3.11 -2.75
CA GLY A 22 -4.23 3.76 -1.94
C GLY A 22 -5.56 2.99 -1.93
N ALA A 23 -6.49 3.40 -1.09
CA ALA A 23 -7.78 2.73 -0.92
C ALA A 23 -8.96 3.66 -1.22
N TRP A 24 -10.16 3.11 -1.37
CA TRP A 24 -11.38 3.89 -1.64
C TRP A 24 -11.77 4.83 -0.49
N ASN A 25 -11.31 4.55 0.73
CA ASN A 25 -11.67 5.26 1.95
C ASN A 25 -10.60 6.24 2.46
N ILE A 26 -9.62 6.60 1.63
CA ILE A 26 -8.53 7.51 2.03
C ILE A 26 -8.49 8.77 1.16
N SER A 27 -7.83 9.81 1.65
CA SER A 27 -7.66 11.06 0.91
C SER A 27 -6.89 10.84 -0.41
N PRO A 28 -7.24 11.56 -1.50
CA PRO A 28 -6.61 11.40 -2.81
C PRO A 28 -5.09 11.60 -2.83
N GLU A 29 -4.56 12.40 -1.91
CA GLU A 29 -3.11 12.63 -1.72
C GLU A 29 -2.33 11.34 -1.42
N TYR A 30 -2.99 10.32 -0.85
CA TYR A 30 -2.39 9.00 -0.59
C TYR A 30 -2.58 8.02 -1.77
N CYS A 31 -3.42 8.36 -2.75
CA CYS A 31 -3.66 7.59 -3.97
C CYS A 31 -2.75 8.06 -5.12
N THR A 32 -1.49 8.38 -4.82
CA THR A 32 -0.50 8.85 -5.81
C THR A 32 0.69 7.90 -5.90
N VAL A 33 1.60 8.15 -6.84
CA VAL A 33 2.87 7.43 -6.90
C VAL A 33 3.85 8.08 -5.93
N ASN A 34 4.09 7.42 -4.80
CA ASN A 34 4.98 7.92 -3.76
C ASN A 34 6.47 7.72 -4.12
N THR A 35 7.28 8.72 -3.78
CA THR A 35 8.75 8.60 -3.71
C THR A 35 9.15 7.56 -2.66
N PRO A 36 10.36 6.96 -2.72
CA PRO A 36 10.78 5.90 -1.81
C PRO A 36 10.63 6.24 -0.32
N SER A 37 10.87 7.50 0.06
CA SER A 37 10.79 8.01 1.44
C SER A 37 9.35 8.24 1.94
N SER A 38 8.38 8.34 1.04
CA SER A 38 6.98 8.66 1.36
C SER A 38 6.06 7.45 1.22
N ARG A 39 6.63 6.23 1.12
CA ARG A 39 5.84 5.02 0.93
C ARG A 39 5.22 4.56 2.24
N PRO A 40 3.91 4.29 2.26
CA PRO A 40 3.27 3.73 3.44
C PRO A 40 3.78 2.31 3.70
N VAL A 41 4.07 2.04 4.98
CA VAL A 41 4.57 0.76 5.47
C VAL A 41 3.56 0.21 6.48
N PHE A 42 3.13 -1.03 6.27
CA PHE A 42 2.23 -1.71 7.19
C PHE A 42 2.82 -3.05 7.61
N LYS A 43 2.61 -3.42 8.87
CA LYS A 43 2.96 -4.77 9.36
C LYS A 43 2.01 -5.79 8.75
N GLN A 44 2.50 -6.98 8.38
CA GLN A 44 1.66 -8.01 7.74
C GLN A 44 0.49 -8.48 8.62
N ILE A 45 0.60 -8.30 9.94
CA ILE A 45 -0.47 -8.61 10.89
C ILE A 45 -1.66 -7.63 10.83
N ASN A 46 -1.53 -6.51 10.11
CA ASN A 46 -2.57 -5.51 10.02
C ASN A 46 -3.62 -5.93 8.98
N THR A 47 -4.83 -6.22 9.45
CA THR A 47 -5.98 -6.67 8.64
C THR A 47 -7.13 -5.68 8.64
N SER A 48 -7.05 -4.59 9.43
CA SER A 48 -8.14 -3.61 9.58
C SER A 48 -8.22 -2.61 8.44
N GLY A 49 -7.20 -2.54 7.58
CA GLY A 49 -7.17 -1.66 6.41
C GLY A 49 -7.85 -2.27 5.19
N SER A 50 -8.18 -1.42 4.21
CA SER A 50 -8.66 -1.86 2.90
C SER A 50 -7.48 -2.35 2.05
N PHE A 51 -7.11 -3.62 2.22
CA PHE A 51 -5.99 -4.25 1.54
C PHE A 51 -6.43 -5.23 0.45
N GLY A 52 -5.60 -5.39 -0.55
CA GLY A 52 -5.73 -6.39 -1.60
C GLY A 52 -4.36 -6.76 -2.19
N PHE A 53 -4.39 -7.45 -3.31
CA PHE A 53 -3.17 -7.83 -4.03
C PHE A 53 -3.39 -7.72 -5.53
N ARG A 54 -2.28 -7.57 -6.24
CA ARG A 54 -2.22 -7.73 -7.69
C ARG A 54 -1.08 -8.65 -8.03
N ALA A 55 -1.39 -9.68 -8.80
CA ALA A 55 -0.38 -10.61 -9.28
C ALA A 55 0.54 -9.91 -10.28
N CYS A 56 1.84 -10.20 -10.19
CA CYS A 56 2.88 -9.78 -11.12
C CYS A 56 3.56 -11.02 -11.70
N ARG A 57 4.08 -10.94 -12.92
CA ARG A 57 4.87 -12.02 -13.55
C ARG A 57 6.17 -11.45 -14.09
#